data_AF-A0A0J8A764-F1
#
_entry.id   AF-A0A0J8A764-F1
#
_cell.length_a   1.000
_cell.length_b   1.000
_cell.length_c   1.000
_cell.angle_alpha   90.00
_cell.angle_beta   90.00
_cell.angle_gamma   90.00
#
_symmetry.space_group_name_H-M   'P 1'
#
loop_
_entity.id
_entity.type
_entity.pdbx_description
1 polymer ?
#
loop_
_entity_poly.entity_id
_entity_poly.type
_entity_poly.pdbx_seq_one_letter_code
_entity_poly.pdbx_strand_id
1 'polypeptide(L)'
;QFNVIFKEMERSEFLPAGYQRVRIEDDGVAPPELASLLRTAIDIRHRYYDYRLKSDYNYDNDEDPFSGRIPPPSQHVFEMVDGVAHVWETPDKSKDPMPFRSVKEFYEDLDVLSDIVADGPTKTFCYKRLQILDSRFMMHTTLNQKLELQAQKGGRCFFIAI
;
A
#
# COMPACT_ATOMS: atom_id res chain seq x y z
N GLN A 1 -21.04 -5.79 7.84
CA GLN A 1 -20.49 -6.88 7.01
C GLN A 1 -19.84 -6.24 5.79
N PHE A 2 -18.54 -5.94 5.86
CA PHE A 2 -17.79 -5.43 4.71
C PHE A 2 -17.28 -6.63 3.92
N ASN A 3 -18.00 -6.98 2.85
CA ASN A 3 -17.49 -7.92 1.84
C ASN A 3 -16.49 -7.17 0.97
N VAL A 4 -15.22 -7.21 1.36
CA VAL A 4 -14.11 -6.90 0.45
C VAL A 4 -14.00 -8.10 -0.49
N ILE A 5 -14.65 -8.01 -1.65
CA ILE A 5 -14.44 -8.94 -2.75
C ILE A 5 -13.05 -8.64 -3.29
N PHE A 6 -12.02 -9.25 -2.70
CA PHE A 6 -10.81 -9.56 -3.43
C PHE A 6 -11.25 -10.52 -4.53
N LYS A 7 -11.54 -9.98 -5.71
CA LYS A 7 -11.68 -10.80 -6.91
C LYS A 7 -10.28 -11.41 -7.11
N GLU A 8 -10.11 -12.66 -6.71
CA GLU A 8 -8.98 -13.49 -7.11
C GLU A 8 -8.97 -13.47 -8.64
N MET A 9 -8.19 -12.54 -9.18
CA MET A 9 -7.97 -12.42 -10.61
C MET A 9 -7.02 -13.56 -10.96
N GLU A 10 -7.56 -14.62 -11.57
CA GLU A 10 -6.82 -15.84 -11.83
C GLU A 10 -5.55 -15.54 -12.65
N ARG A 11 -4.40 -15.71 -11.99
CA ARG A 11 -3.03 -15.50 -12.50
C ARG A 11 -2.66 -16.45 -13.67
N SER A 12 -3.58 -17.26 -14.15
CA SER A 12 -3.39 -18.31 -15.17
C SER A 12 -3.33 -17.75 -16.59
N GLU A 13 -3.96 -16.61 -16.86
CA GLU A 13 -4.09 -16.05 -18.23
C GLU A 13 -2.78 -15.49 -18.80
N PHE A 14 -1.78 -15.22 -17.95
CA PHE A 14 -0.54 -14.55 -18.36
C PHE A 14 0.67 -15.49 -18.48
N LEU A 15 0.52 -16.78 -18.21
CA LEU A 15 1.62 -17.72 -18.21
C LEU A 15 1.71 -18.46 -19.56
N PRO A 16 2.92 -18.67 -20.13
CA PRO A 16 3.08 -19.51 -21.31
C PRO A 16 2.49 -20.91 -21.05
N ALA A 17 1.86 -21.51 -22.06
CA ALA A 17 1.28 -22.84 -21.93
C ALA A 17 2.31 -23.84 -21.38
N GLY A 18 1.99 -24.49 -20.24
CA GLY A 18 2.85 -25.45 -19.54
C GLY A 18 3.75 -24.87 -18.44
N TYR A 19 3.65 -23.57 -18.12
CA TYR A 19 4.44 -22.95 -17.06
C TYR A 19 3.88 -23.29 -15.67
N GLN A 20 4.57 -24.16 -14.94
CA GLN A 20 4.23 -24.54 -13.57
C GLN A 20 5.30 -24.08 -12.58
N ARG A 21 4.92 -23.15 -11.69
CA ARG A 21 5.79 -22.68 -10.60
C ARG A 21 5.70 -23.60 -9.39
N VAL A 22 6.83 -23.82 -8.73
CA VAL A 22 6.86 -24.42 -7.40
C VAL A 22 6.29 -23.41 -6.41
N ARG A 23 5.14 -23.73 -5.83
CA ARG A 23 4.56 -22.97 -4.72
C ARG A 23 5.18 -23.45 -3.42
N ILE A 24 5.72 -22.52 -2.64
CA ILE A 24 6.20 -22.79 -1.29
C ILE A 24 5.12 -22.27 -0.35
N GLU A 25 4.44 -23.14 0.39
CA GLU A 25 3.43 -22.79 1.39
C GLU A 25 4.10 -22.25 2.66
N ASP A 26 3.36 -21.48 3.47
CA ASP A 26 3.85 -20.87 4.71
C ASP A 26 2.91 -21.22 5.86
N ASP A 27 3.39 -22.02 6.81
CA ASP A 27 2.60 -22.52 7.95
C ASP A 27 2.66 -21.57 9.16
N GLY A 28 3.28 -20.40 9.02
CA GLY A 28 3.48 -19.46 10.12
C GLY A 28 2.21 -18.71 10.51
N VAL A 29 1.32 -19.30 11.30
CA VAL A 29 0.18 -18.59 11.92
C VAL A 29 0.71 -17.66 13.02
N ALA A 30 0.40 -16.37 12.91
CA ALA A 30 0.74 -15.40 13.95
C ALA A 30 -0.11 -15.66 15.21
N PRO A 31 0.45 -15.54 16.43
CA PRO A 31 -0.35 -15.48 17.64
C PRO A 31 -1.43 -14.39 17.52
N PRO A 32 -2.65 -14.62 18.03
CA PRO A 32 -3.77 -13.71 17.81
C PRO A 32 -3.53 -12.30 18.38
N GLU A 33 -2.85 -12.21 19.53
CA GLU A 33 -2.48 -10.93 20.16
C GLU A 33 -1.48 -10.13 19.33
N LEU A 34 -0.53 -10.82 18.70
CA LEU A 34 0.44 -10.19 17.83
C LEU A 34 -0.21 -9.73 16.51
N ALA A 35 -1.11 -10.54 15.97
CA ALA A 35 -1.85 -10.22 14.77
C ALA A 35 -2.74 -8.97 14.95
N SER A 36 -3.37 -8.81 16.12
CA SER A 36 -4.14 -7.60 16.42
C SER A 36 -3.24 -6.37 16.50
N LEU A 37 -2.07 -6.48 17.14
CA LEU A 37 -1.10 -5.39 17.27
C LEU A 37 -0.54 -4.93 15.91
N LEU A 38 -0.18 -5.88 15.04
CA LEU A 38 0.26 -5.55 13.68
C LEU A 38 -0.89 -4.94 12.85
N ARG A 39 -2.12 -5.39 13.07
CA ARG A 39 -3.30 -4.81 12.41
C ARG A 39 -3.54 -3.37 12.86
N THR A 40 -3.44 -3.06 14.15
CA THR A 40 -3.59 -1.68 14.62
C THR A 40 -2.52 -0.76 14.03
N ALA A 41 -1.27 -1.21 13.92
CA ALA A 41 -0.22 -0.45 13.25
C ALA A 41 -0.54 -0.16 11.76
N ILE A 42 -1.08 -1.15 11.05
CA ILE A 42 -1.55 -0.97 9.66
C ILE A 42 -2.72 0.01 9.58
N ASP A 43 -3.67 -0.10 10.51
CA ASP A 43 -4.83 0.80 10.57
C ASP A 43 -4.40 2.25 10.87
N ILE A 44 -3.44 2.45 11.78
CA ILE A 44 -2.82 3.77 12.03
C ILE A 44 -2.27 4.32 10.72
N ARG A 45 -1.46 3.55 9.98
CA ARG A 45 -0.90 3.98 8.69
C ARG A 45 -2.00 4.34 7.68
N HIS A 46 -3.03 3.50 7.55
CA HIS A 46 -4.12 3.73 6.59
C HIS A 46 -4.95 4.98 6.91
N ARG A 47 -5.04 5.39 8.18
CA ARG A 47 -5.70 6.65 8.56
C ARG A 47 -4.99 7.90 8.04
N TYR A 48 -3.67 7.84 7.84
CA TYR A 48 -2.88 8.97 7.33
C TYR A 48 -2.62 8.92 5.84
N TYR A 49 -2.77 7.74 5.21
CA TYR A 49 -2.56 7.57 3.78
C TYR A 49 -3.89 7.70 3.03
N ASP A 50 -4.17 8.87 2.43
CA ASP A 50 -5.36 9.03 1.61
C ASP A 50 -5.18 8.36 0.24
N TYR A 51 -5.67 7.12 0.14
CA TYR A 51 -5.63 6.34 -1.10
C TYR A 51 -6.44 6.97 -2.24
N ARG A 52 -7.32 7.94 -1.97
CA ARG A 52 -8.08 8.68 -3.00
C ARG A 52 -7.22 9.67 -3.79
N LEU A 53 -6.01 9.98 -3.32
CA LEU A 53 -5.03 10.75 -4.09
C LEU A 53 -4.20 9.88 -5.05
N LYS A 54 -4.44 8.56 -5.15
CA LYS A 54 -3.88 7.80 -6.26
C LYS A 54 -4.45 8.39 -7.55
N SER A 55 -3.55 8.91 -8.39
CA SER A 55 -3.88 9.40 -9.71
C SER A 55 -4.54 8.28 -10.51
N ASP A 56 -5.79 8.49 -10.90
CA ASP A 56 -6.43 7.74 -11.96
C ASP A 56 -5.80 8.16 -13.30
N TYR A 57 -4.51 7.86 -13.51
CA TYR A 57 -3.87 8.06 -14.80
C TYR A 57 -4.52 7.10 -15.79
N ASN A 58 -5.53 7.59 -16.49
CA ASN A 58 -6.11 6.91 -17.63
C ASN A 58 -5.16 7.08 -18.82
N TYR A 59 -4.34 6.04 -19.07
CA TYR A 59 -3.39 6.01 -20.19
C TYR A 59 -4.05 5.80 -21.56
N ASP A 60 -5.38 5.69 -21.63
CA ASP A 60 -6.09 5.31 -22.86
C ASP A 60 -6.26 6.43 -23.90
N ASN A 61 -5.68 7.63 -23.69
CA ASN A 61 -5.77 8.71 -24.67
C ASN A 61 -4.37 9.06 -25.19
N ASP A 62 -4.12 8.85 -26.49
CA ASP A 62 -2.97 9.39 -27.25
C ASP A 62 -3.01 10.94 -27.36
N GLU A 63 -3.69 11.63 -26.44
CA GLU A 63 -3.77 13.08 -26.38
C GLU A 63 -2.57 13.64 -25.63
N ASP A 64 -2.05 14.78 -26.11
CA ASP A 64 -0.95 15.48 -25.44
C ASP A 64 -1.36 15.82 -23.99
N PRO A 65 -0.66 15.30 -22.97
CA PRO A 65 -1.01 15.48 -21.57
C PRO A 65 -0.98 16.95 -21.11
N PHE A 66 -0.38 17.85 -21.91
CA PHE A 66 -0.33 19.29 -21.65
C PHE A 66 -1.38 20.10 -22.41
N SER A 67 -2.24 19.45 -23.20
CA SER A 67 -3.31 20.11 -23.96
C SER A 67 -4.56 20.45 -23.13
N GLY A 68 -4.64 19.93 -21.91
CA GLY A 68 -5.76 20.17 -20.99
C GLY A 68 -5.91 21.64 -20.61
N ARG A 69 -7.15 22.14 -20.58
CA ARG A 69 -7.43 23.49 -20.05
C ARG A 69 -7.13 23.52 -18.55
N ILE A 70 -6.38 24.55 -18.12
CA ILE A 70 -6.10 24.80 -16.71
C ILE A 70 -7.45 25.00 -15.98
N PRO A 71 -7.74 24.26 -14.91
CA PRO A 71 -8.97 24.43 -14.16
C PRO A 71 -9.05 25.84 -13.55
N PRO A 72 -10.26 26.41 -13.41
CA PRO A 72 -10.44 27.73 -12.78
C PRO A 72 -10.01 27.70 -11.31
N PRO A 73 -9.68 28.87 -10.71
CA PRO A 73 -9.28 28.94 -9.31
C PRO A 73 -10.41 28.43 -8.41
N SER A 74 -10.04 27.61 -7.42
CA SER A 74 -11.00 27.08 -6.47
C SER A 74 -11.38 28.14 -5.43
N GLN A 75 -12.57 28.03 -4.84
CA GLN A 75 -13.09 28.98 -3.83
C GLN A 75 -12.57 28.71 -2.41
N HIS A 76 -11.59 27.82 -2.25
CA HIS A 76 -11.10 27.39 -0.96
C HIS A 76 -10.25 28.47 -0.30
N VAL A 77 -10.39 28.61 1.02
CA VAL A 77 -9.58 29.54 1.83
C VAL A 77 -8.60 28.74 2.67
N PHE A 78 -7.35 29.21 2.70
CA PHE A 78 -6.27 28.59 3.45
C PHE A 78 -5.95 29.41 4.69
N GLU A 79 -5.81 28.74 5.82
CA GLU A 79 -5.42 29.37 7.09
C GLU A 79 -4.38 28.50 7.79
N MET A 80 -3.35 29.13 8.35
CA MET A 80 -2.35 28.43 9.15
C MET A 80 -2.79 28.40 10.61
N VAL A 81 -3.04 27.22 11.14
CA VAL A 81 -3.39 27.00 12.55
C VAL A 81 -2.42 25.97 13.12
N ASP A 82 -1.72 26.31 14.19
CA ASP A 82 -0.73 25.45 14.86
C ASP A 82 0.34 24.86 13.92
N GLY A 83 0.73 25.63 12.89
CA GLY A 83 1.72 25.21 11.89
C GLY A 83 1.18 24.29 10.80
N VAL A 84 -0.14 24.01 10.78
CA VAL A 84 -0.82 23.20 9.76
C VAL A 84 -1.75 24.08 8.92
N ALA A 85 -1.68 23.92 7.59
CA ALA A 85 -2.57 24.61 6.65
C ALA A 85 -3.95 23.94 6.66
N HIS A 86 -4.94 24.65 7.18
CA HIS A 86 -6.34 24.26 7.16
C HIS A 86 -6.98 24.78 5.88
N VAL A 87 -7.71 23.91 5.18
CA VAL A 87 -8.42 24.23 3.94
C VAL A 87 -9.92 24.26 4.22
N TRP A 88 -10.53 25.42 3.99
CA TRP A 88 -11.95 25.65 4.16
C TRP A 88 -12.64 25.69 2.79
N GLU A 89 -13.78 25.00 2.64
CA GLU A 89 -14.56 24.97 1.39
C GLU A 89 -15.21 26.33 1.08
N THR A 90 -15.51 27.13 2.10
CA THR A 90 -16.23 28.40 1.99
C THR A 90 -15.55 29.46 2.86
N PRO A 91 -15.46 30.73 2.42
CA PRO A 91 -14.84 31.81 3.20
C PRO A 91 -15.50 32.07 4.56
N ASP A 92 -16.78 31.73 4.72
CA ASP A 92 -17.53 31.93 5.96
C ASP A 92 -17.18 30.90 7.06
N LYS A 93 -16.28 29.94 6.79
CA LYS A 93 -15.85 28.87 7.72
C LYS A 93 -17.04 28.10 8.36
N SER A 94 -18.16 27.99 7.63
CA SER A 94 -19.42 27.44 8.15
C SER A 94 -19.41 25.91 8.32
N LYS A 95 -18.48 25.21 7.66
CA LYS A 95 -18.30 23.76 7.77
C LYS A 95 -16.92 23.47 8.32
N ASP A 96 -16.80 22.38 9.08
CA ASP A 96 -15.51 21.88 9.54
C ASP A 96 -14.51 21.77 8.39
N PRO A 97 -13.22 22.10 8.63
CA PRO A 97 -12.20 22.04 7.60
C PRO A 97 -12.09 20.60 7.08
N MET A 98 -11.53 20.46 5.87
CA MET A 98 -11.30 19.15 5.28
C MET A 98 -10.67 18.20 6.32
N PRO A 99 -11.19 16.96 6.50
CA PRO A 99 -10.88 16.15 7.68
C PRO A 99 -9.39 15.84 7.74
N PHE A 100 -8.70 16.58 8.59
CA PHE A 100 -7.30 16.38 8.93
C PHE A 100 -7.20 16.15 10.43
N ARG A 101 -6.30 15.25 10.82
CA ARG A 101 -6.09 14.88 12.23
C ARG A 101 -5.18 15.91 12.88
N SER A 102 -5.43 16.26 14.13
CA SER A 102 -4.63 17.28 14.79
C SER A 102 -3.18 16.81 15.01
N VAL A 103 -2.25 17.77 15.19
CA VAL A 103 -0.85 17.46 15.52
C VAL A 103 -0.75 16.62 16.80
N LYS A 104 -1.62 16.87 17.78
CA LYS A 104 -1.67 16.12 19.02
C LYS A 104 -2.00 14.64 18.79
N GLU A 105 -3.04 14.37 18.00
CA GLU A 105 -3.44 12.99 17.66
C GLU A 105 -2.34 12.24 16.91
N PHE A 106 -1.55 12.95 16.09
CA PHE A 106 -0.40 12.37 15.42
C PHE A 106 0.67 11.89 16.41
N TYR A 107 1.00 12.69 17.42
CA TYR A 107 1.96 12.28 18.44
C TYR A 107 1.43 11.12 19.30
N GLU A 108 0.14 11.13 19.66
CA GLU A 108 -0.49 10.01 20.38
C GLU A 108 -0.43 8.71 19.57
N ASP A 109 -0.76 8.77 18.26
CA ASP A 109 -0.68 7.61 17.36
C ASP A 109 0.78 7.16 17.14
N LEU A 110 1.75 8.10 17.17
CA LEU A 110 3.18 7.81 17.05
C LEU A 110 3.73 7.10 18.29
N ASP A 111 3.30 7.52 19.49
CA ASP A 111 3.69 6.87 20.74
C ASP A 111 3.21 5.40 20.75
N VAL A 112 1.96 5.15 20.34
CA VAL A 112 1.44 3.79 20.17
C VAL A 112 2.28 2.99 19.18
N LEU A 113 2.64 3.57 18.03
CA LEU A 113 3.47 2.87 17.04
C LEU A 113 4.88 2.58 17.60
N SER A 114 5.45 3.51 18.38
CA SER A 114 6.74 3.35 19.04
C SER A 114 6.72 2.18 20.02
N ASP A 115 5.65 2.06 20.82
CA ASP A 115 5.47 0.94 21.75
C ASP A 115 5.39 -0.41 21.01
N ILE A 116 4.69 -0.47 19.88
CA ILE A 116 4.59 -1.67 19.03
C ILE A 116 5.97 -2.08 18.48
N VAL A 117 6.79 -1.10 18.08
CA VAL A 117 8.14 -1.36 17.54
C VAL A 117 9.13 -1.77 18.63
N ALA A 118 8.94 -1.26 19.86
CA ALA A 118 9.73 -1.62 21.02
C ALA A 118 9.40 -3.04 21.55
N ASP A 119 8.23 -3.58 21.23
CA ASP A 119 7.81 -4.91 21.66
C ASP A 119 8.71 -6.03 21.11
N GLY A 120 9.39 -6.73 22.02
CA GLY A 120 10.35 -7.79 21.71
C GLY A 120 9.76 -9.01 20.98
N PRO A 121 8.63 -9.57 21.44
CA PRO A 121 7.91 -10.64 20.75
C PRO A 121 7.52 -10.27 19.32
N THR A 122 6.96 -9.07 19.11
CA THR A 122 6.60 -8.53 17.79
C THR A 122 7.80 -8.46 16.87
N LYS A 123 8.90 -7.87 17.35
CA LYS A 123 10.14 -7.72 16.59
C LYS A 123 10.73 -9.07 16.17
N THR A 124 10.79 -10.02 17.10
CA THR A 124 11.35 -11.36 16.85
C THR A 124 10.51 -12.12 15.84
N PHE A 125 9.19 -12.02 15.93
CA PHE A 125 8.27 -12.65 14.99
C PHE A 125 8.37 -12.06 13.58
N CYS A 126 8.34 -10.73 13.46
CA CYS A 126 8.51 -10.04 12.17
C CYS A 126 9.85 -10.38 11.53
N TYR A 127 10.93 -10.44 12.31
CA TYR A 127 12.24 -10.85 11.83
C TYR A 127 12.22 -12.28 11.24
N LYS A 128 11.68 -13.25 11.97
CA LYS A 128 11.55 -14.64 11.49
C LYS A 128 10.73 -14.72 10.21
N ARG A 129 9.61 -13.99 10.12
CA ARG A 129 8.80 -13.93 8.90
C ARG A 129 9.55 -13.33 7.72
N LEU A 130 10.30 -12.24 7.92
CA LEU A 130 11.13 -11.65 6.88
C LEU A 130 12.21 -12.63 6.40
N GLN A 131 12.85 -13.38 7.30
CA GLN A 131 13.82 -14.42 6.93
C GLN A 131 13.19 -15.57 6.12
N ILE A 132 11.98 -15.99 6.48
CA ILE A 132 11.24 -17.00 5.72
C ILE A 132 10.91 -16.47 4.32
N LEU A 133 10.42 -15.24 4.21
CA LEU A 133 10.11 -14.60 2.94
C LEU A 133 11.36 -14.47 2.05
N ASP A 134 12.50 -14.07 2.63
CA ASP A 134 13.77 -13.97 1.92
C ASP A 134 14.24 -15.35 1.42
N SER A 135 14.19 -16.37 2.28
CA SER A 135 14.55 -17.75 1.91
C SER A 135 13.64 -18.30 0.80
N ARG A 136 12.33 -18.01 0.86
CA ARG A 136 11.35 -18.36 -0.18
C ARG A 136 11.67 -17.65 -1.49
N PHE A 137 12.00 -16.36 -1.44
CA PHE A 137 12.37 -15.59 -2.62
C PHE A 137 13.67 -16.13 -3.25
N MET A 138 14.68 -16.44 -2.43
CA MET A 138 15.94 -17.02 -2.91
C MET A 138 15.73 -18.38 -3.60
N MET A 139 14.90 -19.25 -3.02
CA MET A 139 14.53 -20.54 -3.64
C MET A 139 13.75 -20.33 -4.94
N HIS A 140 12.78 -19.40 -4.95
CA HIS A 140 12.03 -19.04 -6.15
C HIS A 140 12.96 -18.56 -7.26
N THR A 141 13.89 -17.64 -6.96
CA THR A 141 14.86 -17.14 -7.93
C THR A 141 15.69 -18.29 -8.48
N THR A 142 16.26 -19.15 -7.61
CA THR A 142 17.10 -20.27 -8.05
C THR A 142 16.35 -21.25 -8.96
N LEU A 143 15.11 -21.60 -8.63
CA LEU A 143 14.31 -22.56 -9.39
C LEU A 143 13.76 -21.98 -10.70
N ASN A 144 13.38 -20.70 -10.71
CA ASN A 144 12.68 -20.08 -11.83
C ASN A 144 13.57 -19.19 -12.72
N GLN A 145 14.84 -18.94 -12.36
CA GLN A 145 15.75 -18.03 -13.08
C GLN A 145 15.79 -18.28 -14.59
N LYS A 146 15.91 -19.54 -15.01
CA LYS A 146 15.99 -19.90 -16.45
C LYS A 146 14.67 -19.65 -17.18
N LEU A 147 13.55 -19.92 -16.51
CA LEU A 147 12.22 -19.72 -17.06
C LEU A 147 11.90 -18.23 -17.21
N GLU A 148 12.27 -17.41 -16.22
CA GLU A 148 12.11 -15.96 -16.28
C GLU A 148 13.01 -15.34 -17.35
N LEU A 149 14.25 -15.81 -17.49
CA LEU A 149 15.16 -15.37 -18.57
C LEU A 149 14.62 -15.73 -19.97
N GLN A 150 14.00 -16.90 -20.13
CA GLN A 150 13.36 -17.29 -21.39
C GLN A 150 12.13 -16.43 -21.69
N ALA A 151 11.32 -16.12 -20.68
CA ALA A 151 10.16 -15.24 -20.82
C ALA A 151 10.57 -13.82 -21.25
N GLN A 152 11.63 -13.26 -20.66
CA GLN A 152 12.19 -11.95 -21.04
C GLN A 152 12.65 -11.91 -22.51
N LYS A 153 13.34 -12.96 -22.98
CA LYS A 153 13.80 -13.06 -24.37
C LYS A 153 12.66 -13.22 -25.38
N GLY A 154 11.52 -13.75 -24.95
CA GLY A 154 10.32 -13.92 -25.78
C GLY A 154 9.46 -12.66 -25.93
N GLY A 155 9.93 -11.48 -25.50
CA GLY A 155 9.22 -10.21 -25.65
C GLY A 155 8.07 -9.99 -24.66
N ARG A 156 7.87 -10.90 -23.69
CA ARG A 156 6.90 -10.73 -22.61
C ARG A 156 7.66 -10.46 -21.31
N CYS A 157 8.03 -9.21 -21.10
CA CYS A 157 8.62 -8.76 -19.84
C CYS A 157 7.54 -8.76 -18.75
N PHE A 158 7.39 -9.89 -18.06
CA PHE A 158 6.54 -9.99 -16.89
C PHE A 158 7.32 -9.52 -15.65
N PHE A 159 7.12 -8.28 -15.24
CA PHE A 159 7.41 -7.86 -13.87
C PHE A 159 6.42 -8.60 -12.95
N ILE A 160 6.79 -9.78 -12.46
CA ILE A 160 5.95 -10.51 -11.51
C ILE A 160 6.31 -10.01 -10.13
N ALA A 161 5.44 -9.16 -9.59
CA ALA A 161 5.43 -8.76 -8.21
C ALA A 161 5.41 -10.00 -7.30
N ILE A 162 6.35 -10.02 -6.36
CA ILE A 162 6.36 -10.90 -5.18
C ILE A 162 5.12 -10.61 -4.35
#